data_AF-A0A1Y0H9I7-F1
#
_entry.id   AF-A0A1Y0H9I7-F1
#
_cell.length_a   1.000
_cell.length_b   1.000
_cell.length_c   1.000
_cell.angle_alpha   90.00
_cell.angle_beta   90.00
_cell.angle_gamma   90.00
#
_symmetry.space_group_name_H-M   'P 1'
#
loop_
_entity.id
_entity.type
_entity.pdbx_description
1 polymer ?
#
loop_
_entity_poly.entity_id
_entity_poly.type
_entity_poly.pdbx_seq_one_letter_code
_entity_poly.pdbx_strand_id
1 'polypeptide(L)' 'MFRRPEGDLVLPALPGPRVVAARMLASGETVAFRQKGETLRLTIPESGEVQGSLVVALMMDAPLDGLPAR' A
#
# COMPACT_ATOMS: atom_id res chain seq x y z
N MET A 1 -6.43 -18.76 9.49
CA MET A 1 -5.51 -18.38 8.39
C MET A 1 -6.34 -18.21 7.14
N PHE A 2 -5.93 -17.34 6.22
CA PHE A 2 -6.54 -17.23 4.90
C PHE A 2 -5.47 -17.11 3.83
N ARG A 3 -5.83 -17.51 2.61
CA ARG A 3 -4.96 -17.36 1.43
C ARG A 3 -4.83 -15.87 1.10
N ARG A 4 -3.59 -15.36 1.04
CA ARG A 4 -3.34 -13.96 0.68
C ARG A 4 -4.09 -13.61 -0.62
N PRO A 5 -4.83 -12.50 -0.69
CA PRO A 5 -5.41 -12.04 -1.93
C PRO A 5 -4.30 -11.67 -2.91
N GLU A 6 -4.40 -12.17 -4.12
CA GLU A 6 -3.44 -11.95 -5.21
C GLU A 6 -3.95 -10.85 -6.14
N GLY A 7 -3.03 -10.08 -6.70
CA GLY A 7 -3.32 -9.07 -7.72
C GLY A 7 -3.27 -7.64 -7.21
N ASP A 8 -4.08 -6.77 -7.82
CA ASP A 8 -3.98 -5.32 -7.66
C ASP A 8 -5.00 -4.79 -6.65
N LEU A 9 -4.51 -4.15 -5.59
CA LEU A 9 -5.29 -3.29 -4.73
C LEU A 9 -5.23 -1.85 -5.26
N VAL A 10 -6.38 -1.33 -5.67
CA VAL A 10 -6.50 0.02 -6.24
C VAL A 10 -7.21 0.94 -5.26
N LEU A 11 -6.57 2.05 -4.93
CA LEU A 11 -7.03 3.03 -3.94
C LEU A 11 -6.92 4.45 -4.52
N PRO A 12 -7.73 5.42 -4.04
CA PRO A 12 -7.49 6.84 -4.32
C PRO A 12 -6.10 7.25 -3.83
N ALA A 13 -5.36 7.98 -4.66
CA ALA A 13 -4.10 8.58 -4.26
C ALA A 13 -4.35 9.82 -3.39
N LEU A 14 -3.44 10.09 -2.46
CA LEU A 14 -3.49 11.31 -1.67
C LEU A 14 -3.10 12.53 -2.55
N PRO A 15 -3.81 13.66 -2.43
CA PRO A 15 -3.48 14.86 -3.18
C PRO A 15 -2.20 15.50 -2.62
N GLY A 16 -1.20 15.69 -3.47
CA GLY A 16 0.09 16.29 -3.10
C GLY A 16 1.17 15.23 -2.86
N PRO A 17 1.22 14.59 -1.68
CA PRO A 17 2.25 13.60 -1.35
C PRO A 17 2.26 12.38 -2.28
N ARG A 18 3.45 11.91 -2.61
CA ARG A 18 3.68 10.71 -3.42
C ARG A 18 4.17 9.56 -2.56
N VAL A 19 3.73 8.36 -2.90
CA VAL A 19 4.30 7.14 -2.32
C VAL A 19 5.71 6.94 -2.89
N VAL A 20 6.69 6.72 -2.02
CA VAL A 20 8.09 6.43 -2.40
C VAL A 20 8.50 5.00 -2.07
N ALA A 21 7.79 4.34 -1.15
CA ALA A 21 7.96 2.92 -0.87
C ALA A 21 6.67 2.31 -0.33
N ALA A 22 6.46 1.03 -0.60
CA ALA A 22 5.40 0.23 -0.02
C ALA A 22 5.97 -1.10 0.45
N ARG A 23 5.59 -1.56 1.65
CA ARG A 23 6.05 -2.83 2.20
C ARG A 23 4.97 -3.53 3.01
N MET A 24 4.99 -4.85 2.99
CA MET A 24 4.19 -5.68 3.88
C MET A 24 4.64 -5.44 5.32
N LEU A 25 3.70 -5.10 6.21
CA LEU A 25 4.05 -4.80 7.60
C LEU A 25 4.56 -6.04 8.35
N ALA A 26 3.96 -7.21 8.09
CA ALA A 26 4.29 -8.45 8.78
C ALA A 26 5.60 -9.08 8.30
N SER A 27 5.86 -9.12 6.99
CA SER A 27 7.04 -9.79 6.41
C SER A 27 8.17 -8.85 6.03
N GLY A 28 7.93 -7.54 5.94
CA GLY A 28 8.88 -6.56 5.40
C GLY A 28 9.07 -6.63 3.88
N GLU A 29 8.37 -7.54 3.19
CA GLU A 29 8.41 -7.73 1.74
C GLU A 29 8.04 -6.45 1.00
N THR A 30 8.83 -6.05 0.01
CA THR A 30 8.54 -4.88 -0.83
C THR A 30 7.29 -5.14 -1.66
N VAL A 31 6.36 -4.19 -1.65
CA VAL A 31 5.14 -4.22 -2.46
C VAL A 31 5.36 -3.32 -3.66
N ALA A 32 5.16 -3.85 -4.87
CA ALA A 32 5.22 -3.03 -6.06
C ALA A 32 4.05 -2.05 -6.09
N PHE A 33 4.29 -0.81 -6.50
CA PHE A 33 3.24 0.20 -6.58
C PHE A 33 3.40 1.12 -7.79
N ARG A 34 2.28 1.70 -8.23
CA ARG A 34 2.22 2.73 -9.28
C ARG A 34 1.18 3.77 -8.92
N GLN A 35 1.60 5.03 -8.84
CA GLN A 35 0.70 6.17 -8.66
C GLN A 35 0.54 6.90 -10.00
N LYS A 36 -0.71 7.10 -10.45
CA LYS A 36 -1.05 7.84 -11.67
C LYS A 36 -2.24 8.75 -11.40
N GLY A 37 -1.99 10.06 -11.41
CA GLY A 37 -3.01 11.06 -11.06
C GLY A 37 -3.58 10.78 -9.67
N GLU A 38 -4.89 10.60 -9.59
CA GLU A 38 -5.65 10.37 -8.36
C GLU A 38 -5.76 8.90 -7.96
N THR A 39 -4.97 8.00 -8.56
CA THR A 39 -5.04 6.56 -8.28
C THR A 39 -3.68 5.99 -7.89
N LEU A 40 -3.69 5.19 -6.81
CA LEU A 40 -2.58 4.35 -6.37
C LEU A 40 -2.95 2.88 -6.58
N ARG A 41 -2.11 2.17 -7.32
CA ARG A 41 -2.19 0.70 -7.48
C ARG A 41 -1.05 0.05 -6.71
N LEU A 42 -1.40 -0.91 -5.86
CA LEU A 42 -0.47 -1.78 -5.14
C LEU A 42 -0.62 -3.20 -5.69
N THR A 43 0.48 -3.82 -6.13
CA THR A 43 0.47 -5.20 -6.62
C THR A 43 0.93 -6.11 -5.49
N ILE A 44 -0.01 -6.87 -4.93
CA ILE A 44 0.26 -7.81 -3.83
C ILE A 44 0.89 -9.07 -4.43
N PRO A 45 2.14 -9.40 -4.05
CA PRO A 45 2.81 -10.60 -4.56
C PRO A 45 2.12 -11.86 -4.05
N GLU A 46 2.06 -12.88 -4.91
CA GLU A 46 1.56 -14.21 -4.55
C GLU A 46 2.50 -14.83 -3.52
N SER A 47 2.00 -15.00 -2.29
CA SER A 47 2.84 -15.40 -1.17
C SER A 47 2.01 -15.91 0.01
N GLY A 48 1.96 -17.24 0.11
CA GLY A 48 1.69 -18.00 1.34
C GLY A 48 0.34 -17.79 2.03
N GLU A 49 0.16 -18.53 3.12
CA GLU A 49 -0.93 -18.29 4.05
C GLU A 49 -0.63 -17.09 4.95
N VAL A 50 -1.65 -16.30 5.24
CA VAL A 50 -1.57 -15.18 6.15
C VAL A 50 -2.45 -15.47 7.37
N GLN A 51 -1.94 -15.14 8.55
CA GLN A 51 -2.70 -15.19 9.80
C GLN A 51 -3.03 -13.76 10.23
N GLY A 52 -4.31 -13.43 10.36
CA GLY A 52 -4.76 -12.07 10.69
C GLY A 52 -4.74 -11.14 9.48
N SER A 53 -4.76 -9.83 9.71
CA SER A 53 -4.94 -8.85 8.64
C SER A 53 -3.71 -8.67 7.75
N LEU A 54 -3.95 -8.50 6.45
CA LEU A 54 -2.93 -8.09 5.49
C LEU A 54 -2.76 -6.56 5.57
N VAL A 55 -1.58 -6.09 5.98
CA VAL A 55 -1.29 -4.66 6.14
C VAL A 55 -0.12 -4.26 5.26
N VAL A 56 -0.31 -3.23 4.44
CA VAL A 56 0.74 -2.59 3.63
C VAL A 56 1.04 -1.22 4.22
N ALA A 57 2.30 -1.00 4.59
CA ALA A 57 2.79 0.29 5.05
C ALA A 57 3.32 1.09 3.85
N LEU A 58 2.82 2.32 3.68
CA LEU A 58 3.27 3.27 2.66
C LEU A 58 4.19 4.31 3.28
N MET A 59 5.31 4.58 2.63
CA MET A 59 6.18 5.71 2.94
C MET A 59 5.95 6.81 1.90
N MET A 60 5.82 8.05 2.37
CA MET A 60 5.49 9.21 1.56
C MET A 60 6.72 10.12 1.40
N ASP A 61 6.79 10.89 0.32
CA ASP A 61 7.84 11.89 0.09
C ASP A 61 7.69 13.18 0.92
N ALA A 62 6.50 13.40 1.47
CA ALA A 62 6.16 14.55 2.31
C ALA A 62 5.35 14.13 3.55
N PRO A 63 5.42 14.90 4.64
CA PRO A 63 4.54 14.71 5.79
C PRO A 63 3.07 14.76 5.38
N LEU A 64 2.26 13.97 6.06
CA LEU A 64 0.79 14.00 5.90
C LEU A 64 0.14 15.08 6.78
N ASP A 65 0.96 15.81 7.55
CA ASP A 65 0.52 16.90 8.41
C ASP A 65 -0.21 17.97 7.58
N GLY A 66 -1.40 18.37 8.03
CA GLY A 66 -2.22 19.37 7.34
C GLY A 66 -3.15 18.83 6.24
N LEU A 67 -3.15 17.51 5.97
CA LEU A 67 -4.27 16.90 5.25
C LEU A 67 -5.51 16.94 6.17
N PRO A 68 -6.69 17.34 5.67
CA PRO A 68 -7.90 17.28 6.49
C PRO A 68 -8.10 15.85 6.97
N ALA A 69 -8.16 15.68 8.28
CA ALA A 69 -8.41 14.40 8.94
C ALA A 69 -9.89 13.99 8.81
N ARG A 70 -10.45 14.08 7.59
CA ARG A 70 -11.89 14.04 7.28
C ARG A 70 -12.73 15.14 7.93
#